data_AF-A0A0N4WVF1-F1
#
_entry.id   AF-A0A0N4WVF1-F1
#
_cell.length_a   1.000
_cell.length_b   1.000
_cell.length_c   1.000
_cell.angle_alpha   90.00
_cell.angle_beta   90.00
_cell.angle_gamma   90.00
#
_symmetry.space_group_name_H-M   'P 1'
#
loop_
_entity.id
_entity.type
_entity.pdbx_description
1 polymer ?
#
loop_
_entity_poly.entity_id
_entity_poly.type
_entity_poly.pdbx_seq_one_letter_code
_entity_poly.pdbx_strand_id
1 'polypeptide(L)'
;PKKKIVNPFDPEASVPLPYQLEEQPYSTSVWKRNERERYRVRCVNNGYETLRKHLPVSDVEKRISKVDTLRLAIRYIKHLEAVLKNEEHIFK
;
A
#
# COMPACT_ATOMS: atom_id res chain seq x y z
N PRO A 1 11.07 12.13 40.91
CA PRO A 1 9.83 12.55 40.21
C PRO A 1 9.38 11.50 39.18
N LYS A 2 8.11 11.05 39.26
CA LYS A 2 7.54 10.12 38.27
C LYS A 2 7.46 10.83 36.91
N LYS A 3 8.12 10.30 35.86
CA LYS A 3 8.00 10.84 34.50
C LYS A 3 6.51 10.80 34.12
N LYS A 4 5.92 11.95 33.78
CA LYS A 4 4.56 12.00 33.24
C LYS A 4 4.58 11.21 31.93
N ILE A 5 3.80 10.14 31.88
CA ILE A 5 3.54 9.41 30.64
C ILE A 5 2.61 10.31 29.82
N VAL A 6 3.18 11.01 28.84
CA VAL A 6 2.42 11.86 27.92
C VAL A 6 1.60 10.95 27.01
N ASN A 7 0.30 11.21 26.91
CA ASN A 7 -0.56 10.46 25.99
C ASN A 7 -0.06 10.70 24.55
N PRO A 8 0.18 9.64 23.74
CA PRO A 8 0.65 9.79 22.36
C PRO A 8 -0.28 10.58 21.43
N PHE A 9 -1.53 10.84 21.84
CA PHE A 9 -2.54 11.58 21.09
C PHE A 9 -2.90 12.94 21.73
N ASP A 10 -2.14 13.40 22.72
CA ASP A 10 -2.32 14.73 23.31
C ASP A 10 -1.99 15.83 22.28
N PRO A 11 -2.74 16.95 22.21
CA PRO A 11 -2.39 18.07 21.33
C PRO A 11 -1.00 18.68 21.62
N GLU A 12 -0.46 18.51 22.83
CA GLU A 12 0.92 18.89 23.18
C GLU A 12 1.93 17.75 23.02
N ALA A 13 1.53 16.59 22.47
CA ALA A 13 2.42 15.46 22.27
C ALA A 13 3.49 15.77 21.21
N SER A 14 4.72 16.02 21.66
CA SER A 14 5.88 16.14 20.78
C SER A 14 6.34 14.77 20.29
N VAL A 15 6.72 14.67 19.01
CA VAL A 15 7.38 13.46 18.47
C VAL A 15 8.67 13.22 19.28
N PRO A 16 8.83 12.06 19.95
CA PRO A 16 10.01 11.80 20.76
C PRO A 16 11.25 11.71 19.87
N LEU A 17 12.36 12.29 20.31
CA LEU A 17 13.67 12.08 19.71
C LEU A 17 14.04 10.59 19.76
N PRO A 18 14.86 10.06 18.84
CA PRO A 18 15.17 8.63 18.77
C PRO A 18 15.59 7.98 20.09
N TYR A 19 16.39 8.68 20.90
CA TYR A 19 16.82 8.23 22.23
C TYR A 19 15.68 8.19 23.26
N GLN A 20 14.67 9.05 23.13
CA GLN A 20 13.52 9.10 24.04
C GLN A 20 12.49 7.99 23.75
N LEU A 21 12.61 7.29 22.62
CA LEU A 21 11.74 6.18 22.28
C LEU A 21 11.97 4.97 23.19
N GLU A 22 13.19 4.76 23.69
CA GLU A 22 13.52 3.62 24.55
C GLU A 22 12.87 3.73 25.95
N GLU A 23 12.57 4.96 26.41
CA GLU A 23 12.07 5.21 27.76
C GLU A 23 10.55 5.11 27.91
N GLN A 24 9.80 4.96 26.81
CA GLN A 24 8.34 4.99 26.83
C GLN A 24 7.74 3.56 26.70
N PRO A 25 6.96 3.08 27.67
CA PRO A 25 6.45 1.70 27.67
C PRO A 25 5.47 1.41 26.51
N TYR A 26 4.82 2.43 25.95
CA TYR A 26 3.88 2.30 24.83
C TYR A 26 4.52 2.51 23.45
N SER A 27 5.71 3.13 23.38
CA SER A 27 6.36 3.44 22.10
C SER A 27 6.70 2.15 21.37
N THR A 28 7.25 1.15 22.06
CA THR A 28 7.77 -0.07 21.42
C THR A 28 6.68 -0.96 20.86
N SER A 29 5.53 -1.10 21.54
CA SER A 29 4.41 -1.94 21.07
C SER A 29 3.65 -1.28 19.91
N VAL A 30 3.36 0.02 20.01
CA VAL A 30 2.71 0.81 18.96
C VAL A 30 3.63 0.94 17.74
N TRP A 31 4.92 1.24 17.95
CA TRP A 31 5.91 1.31 16.88
C TRP A 31 6.06 -0.03 16.17
N LYS A 32 6.21 -1.15 16.89
CA LYS A 32 6.24 -2.50 16.30
C LYS A 32 4.96 -2.80 15.51
N ARG A 33 3.79 -2.37 16.00
CA ARG A 33 2.52 -2.54 15.27
C ARG A 33 2.50 -1.71 13.98
N ASN A 34 2.93 -0.47 14.02
CA ASN A 34 2.99 0.43 12.87
C ASN A 34 4.00 -0.05 11.83
N GLU A 35 5.16 -0.55 12.27
CA GLU A 35 6.16 -1.16 11.40
C GLU A 35 5.58 -2.37 10.66
N ARG A 36 4.90 -3.28 11.39
CA ARG A 36 4.22 -4.43 10.76
C ARG A 36 3.18 -3.98 9.74
N GLU A 37 2.40 -2.95 10.04
CA GLU A 37 1.39 -2.43 9.11
C GLU A 37 2.04 -1.80 7.87
N ARG A 38 3.14 -1.05 8.03
CA ARG A 38 3.93 -0.54 6.90
C ARG A 38 4.45 -1.67 6.01
N TYR A 39 4.97 -2.74 6.60
CA TYR A 39 5.42 -3.91 5.85
C TYR A 39 4.27 -4.57 5.08
N ARG A 40 3.12 -4.79 5.73
CA ARG A 40 1.93 -5.37 5.11
C ARG A 40 1.46 -4.54 3.91
N VAL A 41 1.39 -3.21 4.06
CA VAL A 41 1.00 -2.29 2.98
C VAL A 41 2.04 -2.30 1.85
N ARG A 42 3.34 -2.37 2.16
CA ARG A 42 4.40 -2.50 1.15
C ARG A 42 4.21 -3.77 0.31
N CYS A 43 3.91 -4.91 0.92
CA CYS A 43 3.63 -6.14 0.18
C CYS A 43 2.45 -5.98 -0.79
N VAL A 44 1.37 -5.31 -0.37
CA VAL A 44 0.23 -5.02 -1.25
C VAL A 44 0.64 -4.10 -2.41
N ASN A 45 1.40 -3.04 -2.13
CA ASN A 45 1.85 -2.11 -3.17
C ASN A 45 2.77 -2.79 -4.19
N ASN A 46 3.67 -3.67 -3.75
CA ASN A 46 4.50 -4.49 -4.64
C ASN A 46 3.62 -5.39 -5.52
N GLY A 47 2.54 -5.98 -4.96
CA GLY A 47 1.56 -6.74 -5.73
C GLY A 47 0.90 -5.90 -6.83
N TYR A 48 0.53 -4.65 -6.54
CA TYR A 48 0.03 -3.71 -7.55
C TYR A 48 1.08 -3.41 -8.63
N GLU A 49 2.35 -3.19 -8.28
CA GLU A 49 3.41 -2.94 -9.26
C GLU A 49 3.64 -4.14 -10.18
N THR A 50 3.66 -5.36 -9.63
CA THR A 50 3.74 -6.58 -10.44
C THR A 50 2.55 -6.68 -11.38
N LEU A 51 1.32 -6.45 -10.88
CA LEU A 51 0.12 -6.48 -11.71
C LEU A 51 0.23 -5.49 -12.89
N ARG A 52 0.68 -4.25 -12.64
CA ARG A 52 0.82 -3.22 -13.69
C ARG A 52 1.78 -3.64 -14.81
N LYS A 53 2.84 -4.39 -14.52
CA LYS A 53 3.80 -4.89 -15.53
C LYS A 53 3.15 -5.86 -16.53
N HIS A 54 2.03 -6.47 -16.15
CA HIS A 54 1.29 -7.41 -17.00
C HIS A 54 0.10 -6.78 -17.71
N LEU A 55 -0.19 -5.50 -17.50
CA LEU A 55 -1.30 -4.83 -18.15
C LEU A 55 -0.85 -4.16 -19.45
N PRO A 56 -1.70 -4.15 -20.49
CA PRO A 56 -1.41 -3.49 -21.75
C PRO A 56 -1.57 -1.97 -21.59
N VAL A 57 -0.50 -1.31 -21.13
CA VAL A 57 -0.45 0.16 -20.96
C VAL A 57 0.62 0.70 -21.90
N SER A 58 0.24 1.64 -22.77
CA SER A 58 1.13 2.23 -23.79
C SER A 58 2.14 3.22 -23.21
N ASP A 59 1.75 3.96 -22.17
CA ASP A 59 2.59 4.96 -21.51
C ASP A 59 3.11 4.47 -20.16
N VAL A 60 4.37 4.05 -20.15
CA VAL A 60 5.12 3.69 -18.93
C VAL A 60 5.28 4.89 -17.99
N GLU A 61 5.21 6.12 -18.52
CA GLU A 61 5.38 7.36 -17.73
C GLU A 61 4.19 7.68 -16.82
N LYS A 62 2.96 7.28 -17.19
CA LYS A 62 1.77 7.62 -16.40
C LYS A 62 1.44 6.52 -15.41
N ARG A 63 1.73 6.75 -14.13
CA ARG A 63 1.39 5.79 -13.06
C ARG A 63 -0.12 5.64 -12.90
N ILE A 64 -0.66 4.51 -13.33
CA ILE A 64 -2.09 4.20 -13.20
C ILE A 64 -2.53 4.04 -11.72
N SER A 65 -3.71 4.56 -11.41
CA SER A 65 -4.29 4.51 -10.06
C SER A 65 -4.56 3.06 -9.62
N LYS A 66 -4.70 2.80 -8.31
CA LYS A 66 -5.02 1.44 -7.82
C LYS A 66 -6.34 0.93 -8.40
N VAL A 67 -7.37 1.77 -8.39
CA VAL A 67 -8.70 1.40 -8.91
C VAL A 67 -8.64 1.11 -10.41
N ASP A 68 -7.94 1.95 -11.18
CA ASP A 68 -7.82 1.74 -12.63
C ASP A 68 -6.96 0.52 -12.96
N THR A 69 -5.95 0.22 -12.14
CA THR A 69 -5.17 -1.02 -12.26
C THR A 69 -6.08 -2.25 -12.14
N LEU A 70 -6.97 -2.28 -11.14
CA LEU A 70 -7.91 -3.39 -10.96
C LEU A 70 -8.93 -3.47 -12.10
N ARG A 71 -9.50 -2.33 -12.51
CA ARG A 71 -10.46 -2.28 -13.63
C ARG A 71 -9.83 -2.75 -14.93
N LEU A 72 -8.60 -2.32 -15.22
CA LEU A 72 -7.86 -2.73 -16.41
C LEU A 72 -7.50 -4.22 -16.37
N ALA A 73 -7.10 -4.75 -15.21
CA ALA A 73 -6.85 -6.18 -15.05
C ALA A 73 -8.08 -7.04 -15.35
N ILE A 74 -9.25 -6.69 -14.82
CA ILE A 74 -10.51 -7.41 -15.08
C ILE A 74 -10.84 -7.37 -16.58
N ARG A 75 -10.73 -6.21 -17.22
CA ARG A 75 -10.98 -6.08 -18.67
C ARG A 75 -10.00 -6.91 -19.49
N TYR A 76 -8.73 -6.95 -19.09
CA TYR A 76 -7.69 -7.67 -19.80
C TYR A 76 -7.87 -9.18 -19.70
N ILE A 77 -8.21 -9.71 -18.52
CA ILE A 77 -8.57 -11.12 -18.37
C ILE A 77 -9.74 -11.49 -19.31
N LYS A 78 -10.84 -10.71 -19.30
CA LYS A 78 -11.99 -10.96 -20.18
C LYS A 78 -11.63 -10.93 -21.67
N HIS A 79 -10.76 -10.01 -22.07
CA HIS A 79 -10.29 -9.93 -23.44
C HIS A 79 -9.47 -11.16 -23.83
N LEU A 80 -8.53 -11.59 -23.00
CA LEU A 80 -7.74 -12.79 -23.25
C LEU A 80 -8.62 -14.05 -23.30
N GLU A 81 -9.63 -14.16 -22.42
CA GLU A 81 -10.59 -15.25 -22.44
C GLU A 81 -11.40 -15.30 -23.76
N ALA A 82 -11.82 -14.16 -24.29
CA ALA A 82 -12.54 -14.08 -25.56
C ALA A 82 -11.63 -14.43 -26.76
N VAL A 83 -10.39 -13.94 -26.75
CA VAL A 83 -9.39 -14.28 -27.77
C VAL A 83 -9.15 -15.80 -27.81
N LEU A 84 -9.04 -16.45 -26.66
CA LEU A 84 -8.88 -17.91 -26.58
C LEU A 84 -10.11 -18.69 -27.08
N LYS A 85 -11.30 -18.09 -27.04
CA LYS A 85 -12.55 -18.65 -27.57
C LYS A 85 -12.77 -18.34 -29.05
N ASN A 86 -11.83 -17.64 -29.71
CA ASN A 86 -11.97 -17.10 -31.06
C ASN A 86 -13.18 -16.14 -31.22
N GLU A 87 -13.57 -15.47 -30.13
CA GLU A 87 -14.60 -14.43 -30.14
C GLU A 87 -13.96 -13.05 -30.35
N GLU A 88 -14.58 -12.19 -31.16
CA GLU A 88 -14.14 -10.80 -31.24
C GLU A 88 -14.46 -10.08 -29.93
N HIS A 89 -13.43 -9.56 -29.26
CA HIS A 89 -13.58 -8.71 -28.08
C HIS A 89 -12.77 -7.44 -28.24
N ILE A 90 -13.48 -6.32 -28.39
CA ILE A 90 -12.85 -5.01 -28.47
C ILE A 90 -12.29 -4.63 -27.09
N PHE A 91 -10.97 -4.58 -26.99
CA PHE A 91 -10.29 -4.06 -25.80
C PHE A 91 -10.48 -2.54 -25.72
N LYS A 92 -11.50 -2.11 -24.96
CA LYS A 92 -11.76 -0.70 -24.62
C LYS A 92 -11.40 -0.45 -23.17
#